data_AF-A0A528WHR9-F1
#
_entry.id   AF-A0A528WHR9-F1
#
_cell.length_a   1.000
_cell.length_b   1.000
_cell.length_c   1.000
_cell.angle_alpha   90.00
_cell.angle_beta   90.00
_cell.angle_gamma   90.00
#
_symmetry.space_group_name_H-M   'P 1'
#
loop_
_entity.id
_entity.type
_entity.pdbx_description
1 polymer ?
#
loop_
_entity_poly.entity_id
_entity_poly.type
_entity_poly.pdbx_seq_one_letter_code
_entity_poly.pdbx_strand_id
1 'polypeptide(L)' 'MIDGNLGSPRRYGFLLIEGYALMSAASAVEPLRAANLLSGRIVYDLNFMSAKG' A
#
# COMPACT_ATOMS: atom_id res chain seq x y z
N MET A 1 2.87 28.73 10.27
CA MET A 1 3.37 27.63 11.13
C MET A 1 2.62 26.35 10.81
N ILE A 2 3.14 25.57 9.85
CA ILE A 2 3.70 24.22 10.04
C ILE A 2 4.45 23.94 8.73
N ASP A 3 5.78 23.96 8.75
CA ASP A 3 6.58 23.47 7.64
C ASP A 3 6.41 21.96 7.59
N GLY A 4 5.53 21.48 6.70
CA GLY A 4 5.28 20.06 6.56
C GLY A 4 6.18 19.50 5.47
N ASN A 5 7.38 19.06 5.80
CA ASN A 5 8.01 18.02 4.99
C ASN A 5 7.06 16.81 5.02
N LEU A 6 6.17 16.73 4.03
CA LEU A 6 5.28 15.60 3.83
C LEU A 6 6.17 14.48 3.32
N GLY A 7 6.87 13.82 4.25
CA GLY A 7 7.89 12.83 3.93
C GLY A 7 7.39 11.87 2.87
N SER A 8 8.31 11.39 2.03
CA SER A 8 8.03 10.50 0.90
C SER A 8 7.03 9.40 1.29
N PRO A 9 6.11 9.02 0.38
CA PRO A 9 5.14 7.95 0.66
C PRO A 9 5.83 6.71 1.23
N ARG A 10 5.21 6.09 2.23
CA ARG A 10 5.74 4.86 2.83
C ARG A 10 5.50 3.71 1.87
N ARG A 11 6.56 2.99 1.50
CA ARG A 11 6.48 1.90 0.54
C ARG A 11 6.16 0.57 1.21
N TYR A 12 5.16 -0.14 0.69
CA TYR A 12 4.76 -1.48 1.12
C TYR A 12 4.72 -2.43 -0.08
N GLY A 13 5.36 -3.58 0.06
CA GLY A 13 5.35 -4.65 -0.94
C GLY A 13 4.41 -5.79 -0.54
N PHE A 14 3.57 -6.22 -1.46
CA PHE A 14 2.75 -7.42 -1.36
C PHE A 14 3.35 -8.50 -2.26
N LEU A 15 4.05 -9.46 -1.65
CA LEU A 15 4.56 -10.63 -2.36
C LEU A 15 3.44 -11.67 -2.50
N LEU A 16 2.91 -11.80 -3.71
CA LEU A 16 1.87 -12.76 -4.05
C LEU A 16 2.54 -14.06 -4.49
N ILE A 17 2.42 -15.08 -3.64
CA ILE A 17 2.86 -16.44 -3.94
C ILE A 17 1.74 -17.23 -4.63
N GLU A 18 2.09 -18.36 -5.24
CA GLU A 18 1.10 -19.25 -5.83
C GLU A 18 0.06 -19.70 -4.78
N GLY A 19 -1.23 -19.58 -5.11
CA GLY A 19 -2.32 -19.95 -4.21
C GLY A 19 -2.52 -19.01 -3.01
N TYR A 20 -1.99 -17.79 -3.03
CA TYR A 20 -2.17 -16.83 -1.92
C TYR A 20 -3.66 -16.59 -1.61
N ALA A 21 -3.95 -16.34 -0.33
CA ALA A 21 -5.30 -16.06 0.13
C ALA A 21 -5.78 -14.68 -0.35
N LEU A 22 -6.53 -14.65 -1.45
CA LEU A 22 -7.01 -13.42 -2.09
C LEU A 22 -7.73 -12.47 -1.12
N MET A 23 -8.62 -13.01 -0.28
CA MET A 23 -9.38 -12.19 0.70
C MET A 23 -8.46 -11.57 1.76
N SER A 24 -7.43 -12.29 2.21
CA SER A 24 -6.47 -11.77 3.18
C SER A 24 -5.61 -10.66 2.57
N ALA A 25 -5.14 -10.86 1.33
CA ALA A 25 -4.39 -9.84 0.60
C ALA A 25 -5.23 -8.57 0.39
N ALA A 26 -6.48 -8.71 -0.06
CA ALA A 26 -7.40 -7.58 -0.21
C ALA A 26 -7.65 -6.87 1.13
N SER A 27 -7.87 -7.62 2.22
CA SER A 27 -8.09 -7.03 3.54
C SER A 27 -6.89 -6.24 4.08
N ALA A 28 -5.67 -6.58 3.66
CA ALA A 28 -4.47 -5.83 4.01
C ALA A 28 -4.25 -4.60 3.11
N VAL A 29 -4.61 -4.70 1.83
CA VAL A 29 -4.44 -3.63 0.82
C VAL A 29 -5.47 -2.51 0.98
N GLU A 30 -6.74 -2.87 1.15
CA GLU A 30 -7.85 -1.91 1.09
C GLU A 30 -7.78 -0.80 2.16
N PRO A 31 -7.37 -1.06 3.41
CA PRO A 31 -7.16 0.01 4.39
C PRO A 31 -6.10 1.04 3.97
N LEU A 32 -5.02 0.59 3.30
CA LEU A 32 -3.96 1.47 2.81
C LEU A 32 -4.45 2.34 1.65
N ARG A 33 -5.24 1.75 0.74
CA ARG A 33 -5.91 2.50 -0.34
C ARG A 33 -6.91 3.50 0.21
N ALA A 34 -7.69 3.11 1.22
CA ALA A 34 -8.62 4.00 1.90
C ALA A 34 -7.89 5.16 2.58
N ALA A 35 -6.75 4.91 3.23
CA ALA A 35 -5.93 5.97 3.81
C ALA A 35 -5.42 6.97 2.76
N ASN A 36 -4.96 6.49 1.60
CA ASN A 36 -4.60 7.38 0.48
C ASN A 36 -5.79 8.23 0.03
N LEU A 37 -6.95 7.60 -0.21
CA LEU A 37 -8.18 8.28 -0.62
C LEU A 37 -8.61 9.36 0.39
N LEU A 38 -8.69 9.01 1.67
CA LEU A 38 -9.11 9.92 2.75
C LEU A 38 -8.11 11.04 3.00
N SER A 39 -6.81 10.81 2.74
CA SER A 39 -5.77 11.82 2.90
C SER A 39 -5.66 12.81 1.73
N GLY A 40 -6.34 12.54 0.61
CA GLY A 40 -6.24 13.34 -0.60
C GLY A 40 -4.87 13.31 -1.28
N ARG A 41 -3.99 12.38 -0.90
CA ARG A 41 -2.65 12.21 -1.45
C ARG A 41 -2.16 10.77 -1.31
N ILE A 42 -1.01 10.48 -1.89
CA ILE A 42 -0.34 9.18 -1.70
C ILE A 42 0.49 9.25 -0.42
N VAL A 43 0.01 8.62 0.66
CA VAL A 43 0.77 8.42 1.92
C VAL A 43 1.38 7.01 2.00
N TYR A 44 0.80 6.06 1.26
CA TYR A 44 1.30 4.71 1.08
C TYR A 44 1.47 4.41 -0.41
N ASP A 45 2.67 3.98 -0.80
CA ASP A 45 2.99 3.51 -2.13
C ASP A 45 3.02 1.97 -2.10
N LEU A 46 2.12 1.34 -2.87
CA LEU A 46 1.86 -0.10 -2.81
C LEU A 46 2.40 -0.77 -4.06
N ASN A 47 3.23 -1.78 -3.88
CA ASN A 47 3.78 -2.58 -4.97
C ASN A 47 3.36 -4.04 -4.84
N PHE A 48 2.86 -4.62 -5.94
CA PHE A 48 2.48 -6.03 -6.02
C PHE A 48 3.54 -6.78 -6.79
N MET A 49 4.15 -7.77 -6.13
CA MET A 49 5.24 -8.56 -6.70
C MET A 49 4.82 -10.01 -6.78
N SER A 50 5.20 -10.69 -7.86
CA SER A 50 5.15 -12.16 -7.91
C SER A 50 6.47 -12.73 -7.44
N ALA A 51 6.44 -13.92 -6.84
CA ALA A 51 7.67 -14.67 -6.55
C ALA A 51 8.48 -15.02 -7.82
N LYS A 52 7.87 -14.98 -9.01
CA LYS A 52 8.51 -15.33 -10.29
C LYS A 52 9.06 -14.12 -11.07
N GLY A 53 8.92 -12.90 -10.55
CA GLY A 53 9.27 -11.66 -11.26
C GLY A 53 8.09 -11.10 -12.03
#